data_AF-A0A5P1EMZ8-F1
#
_entry.id   AF-A0A5P1EMZ8-F1
#
_cell.length_a   1.000
_cell.length_b   1.000
_cell.length_c   1.000
_cell.angle_alpha   90.00
_cell.angle_beta   90.00
_cell.angle_gamma   90.00
#
_symmetry.space_group_name_H-M   'P 1'
#
loop_
_entity.id
_entity.type
_entity.pdbx_description
1 polymer ?
#
loop_
_entity_poly.entity_id
_entity_poly.type
_entity_poly.pdbx_seq_one_letter_code
_entity_poly.pdbx_strand_id
1 'polypeptide(L)'
;MLTSLRPSCNLPLRRFICKIHHSPSFDHPQLPLYKESFAKRMAMAGIKPHHRIALGVSGGPDSTALCVLATGWKSDCLARNEGSGYIDGLLGIVVDHRLRPESGDEADLVRNRVSKMGIRCVVECCDWSKGKPKLGHLQEAARDMRYRIFQRVCMEQQIGVLLIAHHADDQVLIN
;
A
#
# COMPACT_ATOMS: atom_id res chain seq x y z
N MET A 1 6.94 56.29 36.07
CA MET A 1 5.86 55.32 35.80
C MET A 1 6.31 54.41 34.67
N LEU A 2 6.61 53.14 34.96
CA LEU A 2 6.27 51.95 34.16
C LEU A 2 6.95 50.75 34.81
N THR A 3 6.12 49.96 35.47
CA THR A 3 6.36 48.63 36.01
C THR A 3 6.39 47.60 34.87
N SER A 4 7.30 46.63 34.93
CA SER A 4 7.05 45.29 34.37
C SER A 4 7.95 44.26 35.05
N LEU A 5 7.35 43.52 35.98
CA LEU A 5 7.80 42.20 36.40
C LEU A 5 7.19 41.19 35.42
N ARG A 6 7.98 40.24 34.90
CA ARG A 6 7.72 38.80 35.04
C ARG A 6 8.83 37.91 34.46
N PRO A 7 8.94 36.65 34.94
CA PRO A 7 10.06 35.75 34.73
C PRO A 7 9.77 34.64 33.69
N SER A 8 10.81 33.85 33.40
CA SER A 8 10.80 32.38 33.36
C SER A 8 11.19 31.67 32.05
N CYS A 9 11.98 30.62 32.29
CA CYS A 9 12.09 29.34 31.57
C CYS A 9 13.03 29.24 30.36
N ASN A 10 14.29 28.93 30.67
CA ASN A 10 15.16 28.09 29.84
C ASN A 10 14.61 26.65 29.76
N LEU A 11 14.30 26.17 28.55
CA LEU A 11 14.25 24.74 28.24
C LEU A 11 15.15 24.47 27.01
N PRO A 12 15.98 23.41 27.01
CA PRO A 12 16.78 23.08 25.85
C PRO A 12 15.92 22.32 24.83
N LEU A 13 15.82 22.87 23.62
CA LEU A 13 15.32 22.16 22.44
C LEU A 13 16.22 20.95 22.15
N ARG A 14 15.75 19.74 22.46
CA ARG A 14 16.34 18.50 21.94
C ARG A 14 16.07 18.42 20.43
N ARG A 15 17.03 18.89 19.63
CA ARG A 15 17.14 18.57 18.20
C ARG A 15 17.33 17.06 18.05
N PHE A 16 16.28 16.34 17.64
CA PHE A 16 16.43 15.00 17.08
C PHE A 16 16.88 15.16 15.62
N ILE A 17 18.19 15.14 15.39
CA ILE A 17 18.77 14.94 14.07
C ILE A 17 18.73 13.44 13.81
N CYS A 18 17.79 13.00 12.96
CA CYS A 18 17.81 11.65 12.39
C CYS A 18 19.06 11.54 11.49
N LYS A 19 20.14 11.01 12.04
CA LYS A 19 21.30 10.58 11.24
C LYS A 19 20.84 9.37 10.44
N ILE A 20 20.62 9.57 9.15
CA ILE A 20 20.50 8.49 8.18
C ILE A 20 21.87 7.83 8.10
N HIS A 21 22.06 6.77 8.87
CA HIS A 21 23.16 5.84 8.66
C HIS A 21 22.80 4.95 7.47
N HIS A 22 23.75 4.89 6.54
CA HIS A 22 23.80 4.00 5.41
C HIS A 22 23.51 2.55 5.83
N SER A 23 22.57 1.93 5.10
CA SER A 23 22.17 0.53 5.00
C SER A 23 22.73 -0.49 6.01
N PRO A 24 21.86 -1.21 6.71
CA PRO A 24 21.98 -2.65 6.85
C PRO A 24 21.09 -3.34 5.81
N SER A 25 21.57 -4.46 5.27
CA SER A 25 20.72 -5.46 4.62
C SER A 25 19.42 -5.65 5.40
N PHE A 26 18.29 -5.76 4.69
CA PHE A 26 16.99 -6.13 5.26
C PHE A 26 16.99 -7.60 5.71
N ASP A 27 17.95 -8.02 6.54
CA ASP A 27 17.90 -9.26 7.28
C ASP A 27 17.05 -9.03 8.53
N HIS A 28 15.75 -8.84 8.32
CA HIS A 28 14.81 -8.91 9.42
C HIS A 28 14.73 -10.40 9.81
N PRO A 29 15.13 -10.82 11.03
CA PRO A 29 15.21 -12.23 11.43
C PRO A 29 13.87 -12.98 11.42
N GLN A 30 12.78 -12.29 11.06
CA GLN A 30 11.41 -12.79 10.98
C GLN A 30 10.91 -12.89 9.53
N LEU A 31 11.66 -12.39 8.53
CA LEU A 31 11.22 -12.40 7.13
C LEU A 31 10.99 -13.82 6.58
N PRO A 32 11.84 -14.83 6.87
CA PRO A 32 11.56 -16.21 6.47
C PRO A 32 10.24 -16.73 7.06
N LEU A 33 9.95 -16.42 8.33
CA LEU A 33 8.72 -16.81 9.00
C LEU A 33 7.48 -16.14 8.38
N TYR A 34 7.59 -14.86 8.01
CA TYR A 34 6.52 -14.15 7.30
C TYR A 34 6.29 -14.70 5.89
N LYS A 35 7.38 -15.03 5.16
CA LYS A 35 7.28 -15.69 3.84
C LYS A 35 6.59 -17.03 3.94
N GLU A 36 6.96 -17.86 4.91
CA GLU A 36 6.33 -19.17 5.12
C GLU A 36 4.85 -19.03 5.49
N SER A 37 4.53 -18.11 6.40
CA SER A 37 3.16 -17.81 6.81
C SER A 37 2.31 -17.31 5.63
N PHE A 38 2.89 -16.46 4.78
CA PHE A 38 2.25 -15.99 3.56
C PHE A 38 1.99 -17.14 2.59
N ALA A 39 3.00 -17.97 2.30
CA ALA A 39 2.88 -19.12 1.41
C ALA A 39 1.80 -20.12 1.89
N LYS A 40 1.73 -20.39 3.20
CA LYS A 40 0.69 -21.23 3.81
C LYS A 40 -0.71 -20.65 3.58
N ARG A 41 -0.91 -19.34 3.79
CA ARG A 41 -2.19 -18.67 3.55
C ARG A 41 -2.60 -18.73 2.09
N MET A 42 -1.66 -18.52 1.17
CA MET A 42 -1.91 -18.64 -0.28
C MET A 42 -2.34 -20.07 -0.65
N ALA A 43 -1.65 -21.08 -0.12
CA ALA A 43 -2.01 -22.48 -0.34
C ALA A 43 -3.39 -22.84 0.22
N MET A 44 -3.71 -22.39 1.44
CA MET A 44 -5.05 -22.59 2.05
C MET A 44 -6.16 -21.93 1.26
N ALA A 45 -5.89 -20.78 0.63
CA ALA A 45 -6.83 -20.10 -0.25
C ALA A 45 -6.90 -20.72 -1.67
N GLY A 46 -6.16 -21.81 -1.93
CA GLY A 46 -6.09 -22.45 -3.24
C GLY A 46 -5.35 -21.61 -4.30
N ILE A 47 -4.60 -20.59 -3.89
CA ILE A 47 -3.89 -19.69 -4.81
C ILE A 47 -2.54 -20.31 -5.14
N LYS A 48 -2.35 -20.63 -6.42
CA LYS A 48 -1.12 -21.23 -6.95
C LYS A 48 -0.22 -20.16 -7.58
N PRO A 49 1.10 -20.39 -7.66
CA PRO A 49 2.02 -19.41 -8.23
C PRO A 49 1.69 -18.96 -9.65
N HIS A 50 1.07 -19.79 -10.49
CA HIS A 50 0.66 -19.40 -11.85
C HIS A 50 -0.59 -18.49 -11.90
N HIS A 51 -1.34 -18.34 -10.81
CA HIS A 51 -2.48 -17.43 -10.79
C HIS A 51 -2.02 -15.98 -10.91
N ARG A 52 -2.79 -15.18 -11.63
CA ARG A 52 -2.60 -13.73 -11.68
C ARG A 52 -3.19 -13.11 -10.42
N ILE A 53 -2.46 -12.18 -9.81
CA ILE A 53 -2.80 -11.57 -8.53
C ILE A 53 -2.72 -10.06 -8.65
N ALA A 54 -3.78 -9.39 -8.20
CA ALA A 54 -3.82 -7.95 -7.99
C ALA A 54 -3.51 -7.63 -6.53
N LEU A 55 -2.79 -6.54 -6.28
CA LEU A 55 -2.41 -6.04 -4.97
C LEU A 55 -2.99 -4.63 -4.81
N GLY A 56 -3.86 -4.41 -3.82
CA GLY A 56 -4.30 -3.06 -3.47
C GLY A 56 -3.21 -2.35 -2.64
N VAL A 57 -2.68 -1.24 -3.17
CA VAL A 57 -1.55 -0.52 -2.55
C VAL A 57 -1.95 0.90 -2.16
N SER A 58 -1.88 1.22 -0.87
CA SER A 58 -2.14 2.56 -0.34
C SER A 58 -0.87 3.40 -0.15
N GLY A 59 0.30 2.77 -0.17
CA GLY A 59 1.57 3.41 0.18
C GLY A 59 1.95 3.29 1.65
N GLY A 60 1.06 2.74 2.48
CA GLY A 60 1.35 2.42 3.88
C GLY A 60 2.29 1.23 4.04
N PRO A 61 2.85 1.04 5.24
CA PRO A 61 3.80 -0.03 5.54
C PRO A 61 3.21 -1.43 5.30
N ASP A 62 1.95 -1.66 5.66
CA ASP A 62 1.31 -2.97 5.52
C ASP A 62 1.15 -3.37 4.06
N SER A 63 0.65 -2.45 3.22
CA SER A 63 0.51 -2.69 1.78
C SER A 63 1.85 -2.85 1.08
N THR A 64 2.88 -2.16 1.57
CA THR A 64 4.25 -2.29 1.07
C THR A 64 4.85 -3.64 1.46
N ALA A 65 4.64 -4.09 2.68
CA ALA A 65 5.06 -5.41 3.15
C ALA A 65 4.36 -6.53 2.36
N LEU A 66 3.05 -6.38 2.08
CA LEU A 66 2.31 -7.29 1.23
C LEU A 66 2.92 -7.39 -0.18
N CYS A 67 3.30 -6.25 -0.78
CA CYS A 67 4.02 -6.24 -2.05
C CYS A 67 5.33 -7.03 -2.00
N VAL A 68 6.15 -6.82 -0.96
CA VAL A 68 7.43 -7.52 -0.77
C VAL A 68 7.24 -9.03 -0.57
N LEU A 69 6.22 -9.44 0.18
CA LEU A 69 5.92 -10.87 0.39
C LEU A 69 5.40 -11.52 -0.90
N ALA A 70 4.51 -10.85 -1.63
CA ALA A 70 3.96 -11.35 -2.88
C ALA A 70 5.03 -11.46 -3.96
N THR A 71 5.94 -10.48 -4.07
CA THR A 71 7.07 -10.53 -5.01
C THR A 71 8.03 -11.66 -4.69
N GLY A 72 8.40 -11.81 -3.41
CA GLY A 72 9.26 -12.90 -2.95
C GLY A 72 8.63 -14.27 -3.24
N TRP A 73 7.38 -14.47 -2.83
CA TRP A 73 6.67 -15.74 -3.03
C TRP A 73 6.56 -16.14 -4.51
N LYS A 74 6.26 -15.19 -5.40
CA LYS A 74 6.24 -15.44 -6.85
C LYS A 74 7.64 -15.74 -7.41
N SER A 75 8.65 -14.99 -7.01
CA SER A 75 10.03 -15.16 -7.50
C SER A 75 10.65 -16.48 -7.04
N ASP A 76 10.32 -16.92 -5.82
CA ASP A 76 10.78 -18.20 -5.26
C ASP A 76 10.13 -19.41 -5.98
N CYS A 77 8.99 -19.20 -6.65
CA CYS A 77 8.21 -20.26 -7.32
C CYS A 77 8.21 -20.21 -8.86
N LEU A 78 8.50 -19.06 -9.46
CA LEU A 78 8.48 -18.83 -10.91
C LEU A 78 9.77 -18.14 -11.35
N ALA A 79 10.32 -18.57 -12.49
CA ALA A 79 11.45 -17.89 -13.12
C ALA A 79 11.06 -16.43 -13.42
N ARG A 80 11.96 -15.49 -13.11
CA ARG A 80 11.77 -14.09 -13.49
C ARG A 80 11.80 -14.01 -15.02
N ASN A 81 10.85 -13.30 -15.62
CA ASN A 81 10.95 -12.95 -17.03
C ASN A 81 12.09 -11.93 -17.18
N GLU A 82 13.28 -12.40 -17.55
CA GLU A 82 14.52 -11.59 -17.63
C GLU A 82 14.38 -10.36 -18.54
N GLY A 83 13.42 -10.35 -19.47
CA GLY A 83 13.23 -9.25 -20.42
C GLY A 83 12.41 -8.04 -19.94
N SER A 84 11.64 -8.13 -18.84
CA SER A 84 10.69 -7.06 -18.48
C SER A 84 10.98 -6.32 -17.17
N GLY A 85 11.86 -6.87 -16.31
CA GLY A 85 12.09 -6.34 -14.96
C GLY A 85 10.91 -6.49 -14.00
N TYR A 86 9.76 -7.01 -14.47
CA TYR A 86 8.55 -7.24 -13.67
C TYR A 86 8.33 -8.73 -13.40
N ILE A 87 7.64 -9.03 -12.30
CA ILE A 87 7.22 -10.36 -11.90
C ILE A 87 5.93 -10.72 -12.61
N ASP A 88 5.92 -11.86 -13.29
CA ASP A 88 4.77 -12.27 -14.08
C ASP A 88 3.54 -12.60 -13.21
N GLY A 89 2.38 -12.16 -13.69
CA GLY A 89 1.10 -12.32 -13.01
C GLY A 89 0.97 -11.52 -11.71
N LEU A 90 1.74 -10.46 -11.48
CA LEU A 90 1.49 -9.48 -10.41
C LEU A 90 1.09 -8.11 -10.97
N LEU A 91 0.03 -7.52 -10.41
CA LEU A 91 -0.43 -6.17 -10.71
C LEU A 91 -0.68 -5.40 -9.41
N GLY A 92 -0.01 -4.27 -9.22
CA GLY A 92 -0.34 -3.30 -8.18
C GLY A 92 -1.44 -2.35 -8.64
N ILE A 93 -2.41 -2.07 -7.78
CA ILE A 93 -3.48 -1.11 -8.01
C ILE A 93 -3.43 -0.07 -6.90
N VAL A 94 -3.14 1.17 -7.28
CA VAL A 94 -3.18 2.34 -6.40
C VAL A 94 -4.47 3.10 -6.69
N VAL A 95 -5.22 3.46 -5.65
CA VAL A 95 -6.46 4.25 -5.80
C VAL A 95 -6.20 5.68 -5.34
N ASP A 96 -6.24 6.62 -6.28
CA ASP A 96 -6.25 8.05 -5.99
C ASP A 96 -7.69 8.50 -5.73
N HIS A 97 -7.99 8.84 -4.47
CA HIS A 97 -9.32 9.29 -4.08
C HIS A 97 -9.61 10.75 -4.48
N ARG A 98 -8.63 11.54 -4.97
CA ARG A 98 -8.83 12.94 -5.39
C ARG A 98 -9.53 13.84 -4.35
N LEU A 99 -9.31 13.54 -3.07
CA LEU A 99 -9.87 14.31 -1.96
C LEU A 99 -9.11 15.61 -1.76
N ARG A 100 -7.82 15.63 -2.11
CA ARG A 100 -6.91 16.77 -2.00
C ARG A 100 -6.16 16.96 -3.33
N PRO A 101 -5.65 18.17 -3.64
CA PRO A 101 -4.88 18.40 -4.86
C PRO A 101 -3.62 17.53 -4.96
N GLU A 102 -2.95 17.31 -3.84
CA GLU A 102 -1.69 16.57 -3.73
C GLU A 102 -1.85 15.04 -3.90
N SER A 103 -3.08 14.51 -3.90
CA SER A 103 -3.29 13.05 -3.82
C SER A 103 -2.84 12.31 -5.08
N GLY A 104 -2.84 12.98 -6.23
CA GLY A 104 -2.30 12.45 -7.48
C GLY A 104 -0.79 12.24 -7.39
N ASP A 105 -0.05 13.21 -6.86
CA ASP A 105 1.40 13.13 -6.69
C ASP A 105 1.78 12.04 -5.67
N GLU A 106 1.02 11.93 -4.58
CA GLU A 106 1.19 10.84 -3.61
C GLU A 106 0.96 9.47 -4.25
N ALA A 107 -0.10 9.31 -5.04
CA ALA A 107 -0.41 8.06 -5.74
C ALA A 107 0.70 7.67 -6.73
N ASP A 108 1.24 8.66 -7.45
CA ASP A 108 2.35 8.46 -8.39
C ASP A 108 3.66 8.09 -7.67
N LEU A 109 3.92 8.66 -6.49
CA LEU A 109 5.05 8.23 -5.65
C LEU A 109 4.90 6.77 -5.22
N VAL A 110 3.70 6.34 -4.84
CA VAL A 110 3.43 4.94 -4.48
C VAL A 110 3.63 4.04 -5.70
N ARG A 111 3.06 4.40 -6.86
CA ARG A 111 3.27 3.67 -8.12
C ARG A 111 4.76 3.46 -8.40
N ASN A 112 5.55 4.53 -8.30
CA ASN A 112 6.98 4.48 -8.58
C ASN A 112 7.73 3.57 -7.59
N ARG A 113 7.36 3.57 -6.30
CA ARG A 113 7.94 2.65 -5.30
C ARG A 113 7.61 1.20 -5.60
N VAL A 114 6.36 0.90 -5.93
CA VAL A 114 5.89 -0.46 -6.27
C VAL A 114 6.55 -0.97 -7.56
N SER A 115 6.67 -0.11 -8.58
CA SER A 115 7.35 -0.45 -9.83
C SER A 115 8.82 -0.82 -9.61
N LYS A 116 9.53 -0.14 -8.68
CA LYS A 116 10.92 -0.49 -8.32
C LYS A 116 11.04 -1.86 -7.63
N MET A 117 9.97 -2.39 -7.06
CA MET A 117 9.92 -3.74 -6.49
C MET A 117 9.70 -4.82 -7.57
N GLY A 118 9.60 -4.44 -8.84
CA GLY A 118 9.32 -5.36 -9.95
C GLY A 118 7.84 -5.72 -10.09
N ILE A 119 6.93 -4.88 -9.60
CA ILE A 119 5.48 -5.07 -9.78
C ILE A 119 4.97 -4.04 -10.80
N ARG A 120 4.30 -4.48 -11.86
CA ARG A 120 3.57 -3.55 -12.74
C ARG A 120 2.48 -2.86 -11.93
N CYS A 121 2.40 -1.54 -11.97
CA CYS A 121 1.48 -0.78 -11.12
C CYS A 121 0.61 0.17 -11.95
N VAL A 122 -0.69 0.19 -11.68
CA VAL A 122 -1.67 1.11 -12.26
C VAL A 122 -2.23 2.03 -11.19
N VAL A 123 -2.49 3.29 -11.56
CA VAL A 123 -3.13 4.28 -10.69
C VAL A 123 -4.51 4.55 -11.25
N GLU A 124 -5.53 4.31 -10.43
CA GLU A 124 -6.92 4.51 -10.78
C GLU A 124 -7.51 5.62 -9.92
N CYS A 125 -8.24 6.53 -10.57
CA CYS A 125 -8.78 7.71 -9.91
C CYS A 125 -10.25 7.54 -9.60
N CYS A 126 -10.66 7.95 -8.39
CA CYS A 126 -12.07 8.07 -8.05
C CYS A 126 -12.71 9.22 -8.83
N ASP A 127 -13.84 8.94 -9.47
CA ASP A 127 -14.70 9.96 -10.06
C ASP A 127 -15.78 10.38 -9.05
N TRP A 128 -15.81 11.68 -8.74
CA TRP A 128 -16.80 12.32 -7.87
C TRP A 128 -17.76 13.23 -8.66
N SER A 129 -17.95 12.98 -9.96
CA SER A 129 -18.83 13.74 -10.86
C SER A 129 -20.26 13.94 -10.34
N LYS A 130 -20.79 13.00 -9.54
CA LYS A 130 -22.12 13.08 -8.90
C LYS A 130 -22.15 13.85 -7.56
N GLY A 131 -21.04 14.49 -7.19
CA GLY A 131 -20.86 15.22 -5.94
C GLY A 131 -19.98 14.47 -4.95
N LYS A 132 -19.13 15.22 -4.22
CA LYS A 132 -18.31 14.65 -3.14
C LYS A 132 -19.21 14.25 -1.96
N PRO A 133 -18.93 13.14 -1.27
CA PRO A 133 -19.69 12.72 -0.11
C PRO A 133 -19.65 13.79 0.98
N LYS A 134 -20.72 13.90 1.77
CA LYS A 134 -20.70 14.70 3.00
C LYS A 134 -19.61 14.15 3.93
N LEU A 135 -18.99 15.02 4.72
CA LEU A 135 -17.83 14.68 5.57
C LEU A 135 -18.06 13.42 6.43
N GLY A 136 -19.28 13.23 6.95
CA GLY A 136 -19.66 12.06 7.77
C GLY A 136 -19.76 10.72 7.03
N HIS A 137 -19.91 10.71 5.70
CA HIS A 137 -19.99 9.50 4.87
C HIS A 137 -18.79 9.34 3.94
N LEU A 138 -17.78 10.20 4.07
CA LEU A 138 -16.64 10.25 3.15
C LEU A 138 -15.83 8.97 3.17
N GLN A 139 -15.62 8.39 4.36
CA GLN A 139 -14.84 7.17 4.53
C GLN A 139 -15.54 5.95 3.92
N GLU A 140 -16.85 5.80 4.17
CA GLU A 140 -17.67 4.74 3.59
C GLU A 140 -17.71 4.85 2.06
N ALA A 141 -17.98 6.04 1.53
CA ALA A 141 -18.01 6.27 0.10
C ALA A 141 -16.64 6.06 -0.57
N ALA A 142 -15.54 6.47 0.08
CA ALA A 142 -14.19 6.19 -0.40
C ALA A 142 -13.90 4.68 -0.42
N ARG A 143 -14.32 3.95 0.62
CA ARG A 143 -14.21 2.49 0.69
C ARG A 143 -14.97 1.82 -0.45
N ASP A 144 -16.22 2.19 -0.69
CA ASP A 144 -17.03 1.64 -1.77
C ASP A 144 -16.41 1.90 -3.15
N MET A 145 -15.94 3.13 -3.39
CA MET A 145 -15.27 3.49 -4.63
C MET A 145 -13.97 2.68 -4.83
N ARG A 146 -13.20 2.47 -3.76
CA ARG A 146 -11.99 1.65 -3.79
C ARG A 146 -12.30 0.22 -4.24
N TYR A 147 -13.31 -0.42 -3.64
CA TYR A 147 -13.68 -1.79 -4.02
C TYR A 147 -14.25 -1.88 -5.44
N ARG A 148 -15.05 -0.89 -5.87
CA ARG A 148 -15.53 -0.83 -7.26
C ARG A 148 -14.39 -0.72 -8.26
N ILE A 149 -13.39 0.12 -7.98
CA ILE A 149 -12.20 0.26 -8.81
C ILE A 149 -11.42 -1.05 -8.86
N PHE A 150 -11.17 -1.69 -7.69
CA PHE A 150 -10.48 -2.97 -7.66
C PHE A 150 -11.20 -4.04 -8.48
N GLN A 151 -12.52 -4.17 -8.31
CA GLN A 151 -13.33 -5.12 -9.08
C GLN A 151 -13.22 -4.84 -10.58
N ARG A 152 -13.40 -3.58 -11.00
CA ARG A 152 -13.30 -3.19 -12.41
C ARG A 152 -11.94 -3.55 -13.00
N VAL A 153 -10.84 -3.15 -12.35
CA VAL A 153 -9.48 -3.46 -12.82
C VAL A 153 -9.23 -4.95 -12.86
N CYS A 154 -9.66 -5.71 -11.84
CA CYS A 154 -9.51 -7.15 -11.82
C CYS A 154 -10.27 -7.81 -12.98
N MET A 155 -11.48 -7.34 -13.29
CA MET A 155 -12.26 -7.84 -14.44
C MET A 155 -11.60 -7.50 -15.77
N GLU A 156 -11.24 -6.23 -16.00
CA GLU A 156 -10.57 -5.77 -17.22
C GLU A 156 -9.26 -6.50 -17.48
N GLN A 157 -8.51 -6.81 -16.41
CA GLN A 157 -7.25 -7.51 -16.49
C GLN A 157 -7.39 -9.03 -16.38
N GLN A 158 -8.60 -9.59 -16.24
CA GLN A 158 -8.84 -11.03 -16.04
C GLN A 158 -8.03 -11.63 -14.88
N ILE A 159 -8.03 -10.93 -13.74
CA ILE A 159 -7.37 -11.32 -12.51
C ILE A 159 -8.42 -11.86 -11.54
N GLY A 160 -8.27 -13.11 -11.12
CA GLY A 160 -9.20 -13.78 -10.20
C GLY A 160 -8.87 -13.62 -8.72
N VAL A 161 -7.72 -13.03 -8.38
CA VAL A 161 -7.22 -12.91 -7.00
C VAL A 161 -6.86 -11.47 -6.70
N LEU A 162 -7.48 -10.89 -5.67
CA LEU A 162 -7.14 -9.58 -5.13
C LEU A 162 -6.64 -9.75 -3.69
N LEU A 163 -5.43 -9.26 -3.42
CA LEU A 163 -4.88 -9.17 -2.06
C LEU A 163 -4.86 -7.70 -1.63
N ILE A 164 -5.29 -7.45 -0.40
CA ILE A 164 -5.27 -6.12 0.22
C ILE A 164 -4.69 -6.25 1.61
N ALA A 165 -3.85 -5.29 2.00
CA ALA A 165 -3.37 -5.19 3.36
C ALA A 165 -4.44 -4.47 4.19
N HIS A 166 -5.18 -5.22 5.01
CA HIS A 166 -6.19 -4.65 5.88
C HIS A 166 -5.53 -3.75 6.92
N HIS A 167 -5.84 -2.46 6.86
CA HIS A 167 -5.62 -1.55 7.98
C HIS A 167 -6.73 -1.77 9.03
N ALA A 168 -6.48 -1.42 10.28
CA ALA A 168 -7.41 -1.58 11.41
C ALA A 168 -8.81 -0.98 11.18
N ASP A 169 -8.97 -0.06 10.21
CA ASP A 169 -10.26 0.54 9.80
C ASP A 169 -11.11 -0.35 8.87
N ASP A 170 -10.60 -1.50 8.44
CA ASP A 170 -11.36 -2.44 7.60
C ASP A 170 -12.31 -3.36 8.38
N GLN A 171 -12.39 -3.25 9.72
CA GLN A 171 -13.44 -3.90 10.51
C GLN A 171 -14.80 -3.21 10.30
N VAL A 172 -15.56 -3.71 9.33
CA VAL A 172 -17.02 -3.63 9.42
C VAL A 172 -17.46 -4.93 10.08
N LEU A 173 -17.89 -4.80 11.34
CA LEU A 173 -18.77 -5.76 12.00
C LEU A 173 -19.96 -6.01 11.08
N ILE A 174 -20.00 -7.18 10.44
CA ILE A 174 -21.26 -7.72 9.93
C ILE A 174 -21.92 -8.32 11.17
N ASN A 175 -22.93 -7.62 11.68
CA ASN A 175 -23.89 -8.14 12.66
C ASN A 175 -24.85 -9.11 11.97
#